data_AF-A0A520S110-F1
#
_entry.id   AF-A0A520S110-F1
#
_cell.length_a   1.000
_cell.length_b   1.000
_cell.length_c   1.000
_cell.angle_alpha   90.00
_cell.angle_beta   90.00
_cell.angle_gamma   90.00
#
_symmetry.space_group_name_H-M   'P 1'
#
loop_
_entity.id
_entity.type
_entity.pdbx_description
1 polymer ?
#
loop_
_entity_poly.entity_id
_entity_poly.type
_entity_poly.pdbx_seq_one_letter_code
_entity_poly.pdbx_strand_id
1 'polypeptide(L)' 'LDAEPKVIRAEVKRILEAFGSGSGHVFNLGHGITPGVDPDHVAVFVDAVHEFSAESCRQTE' A
#
# COMPACT_ATOMS: atom_id res chain seq x y z
N LEU A 1 0.38 -6.06 -9.16
CA LEU A 1 1.49 -5.12 -9.41
C LEU A 1 1.80 -4.98 -10.91
N ASP A 2 0.91 -5.44 -11.79
CA ASP A 2 1.06 -5.29 -13.25
C ASP A 2 0.18 -4.14 -13.80
N ALA A 3 -0.07 -3.15 -12.95
CA ALA A 3 -0.89 -1.98 -13.25
C ALA A 3 -0.02 -0.73 -13.19
N GLU A 4 -0.49 0.37 -13.77
CA GLU A 4 0.23 1.63 -13.72
C GLU A 4 0.52 2.06 -12.27
N PRO A 5 1.68 2.68 -11.99
CA PRO A 5 2.07 3.14 -10.65
C PRO A 5 1.00 3.95 -9.92
N LYS A 6 0.24 4.76 -10.66
CA LYS A 6 -0.88 5.55 -10.11
C LYS A 6 -2.00 4.68 -9.54
N VAL A 7 -2.33 3.58 -10.22
CA VAL A 7 -3.36 2.63 -9.78
C VAL A 7 -2.88 1.89 -8.54
N ILE A 8 -1.62 1.46 -8.51
CA ILE A 8 -1.01 0.81 -7.34
C ILE A 8 -1.13 1.72 -6.10
N ARG A 9 -0.74 2.98 -6.22
CA ARG A 9 -0.85 3.96 -5.12
C ARG A 9 -2.28 4.17 -4.66
N ALA A 10 -3.22 4.31 -5.60
CA ALA A 10 -4.64 4.50 -5.28
C ALA A 10 -5.22 3.31 -4.49
N GLU A 11 -4.87 2.08 -4.89
CA GLU A 11 -5.34 0.89 -4.18
C GLU A 11 -4.72 0.71 -2.81
N VAL A 12 -3.43 1.01 -2.65
CA VAL A 12 -2.78 1.03 -1.32
C VAL A 12 -3.51 2.01 -0.40
N LYS A 13 -3.77 3.23 -0.89
CA LYS A 13 -4.50 4.24 -0.12
C LYS A 13 -5.90 3.76 0.26
N ARG A 14 -6.66 3.22 -0.70
CA ARG A 14 -8.02 2.72 -0.46
C ARG A 14 -8.05 1.61 0.60
N ILE A 15 -7.09 0.69 0.58
CA ILE A 15 -7.01 -0.40 1.57
C ILE A 15 -6.66 0.13 2.95
N LEU A 16 -5.72 1.08 3.04
CA LEU A 16 -5.36 1.72 4.31
C LEU A 16 -6.53 2.52 4.91
N GLU A 17 -7.24 3.29 4.08
CA GLU A 17 -8.45 4.02 4.50
C GLU A 17 -9.57 3.06 4.97
N ALA A 18 -9.70 1.90 4.33
CA ALA A 18 -10.68 0.89 4.73
C ALA A 18 -10.34 0.21 6.08
N PHE A 19 -9.05 0.09 6.42
CA PHE A 19 -8.64 -0.33 7.76
C PHE A 19 -8.92 0.76 8.81
N GLY A 20 -8.70 2.03 8.44
CA GLY A 20 -8.92 3.20 9.29
C GLY A 20 -7.69 3.62 10.10
N SER A 21 -7.90 4.54 11.04
CA SER A 21 -6.85 5.04 11.93
C SER A 21 -6.60 4.08 13.10
N GLY A 22 -5.34 3.76 13.36
CA GLY A 22 -4.96 2.92 14.49
C GLY A 22 -3.69 2.12 14.23
N SER A 23 -3.31 1.31 15.23
CA SER A 23 -2.17 0.39 15.14
C SER A 23 -2.62 -1.05 14.94
N GLY A 24 -1.69 -1.94 14.59
CA GLY A 24 -1.95 -3.38 14.46
C GLY A 24 -2.25 -3.87 13.04
N HIS A 25 -2.18 -3.02 12.02
CA HIS A 25 -2.27 -3.43 10.63
C HIS A 25 -0.90 -3.73 10.04
N VAL A 26 -0.71 -4.96 9.55
CA VAL A 26 0.44 -5.33 8.71
C VAL A 26 -0.06 -5.42 7.27
N PHE A 27 0.27 -4.41 6.46
CA PHE A 27 -0.10 -4.41 5.05
C PHE A 27 0.64 -5.53 4.32
N ASN A 28 -0.09 -6.32 3.52
CA ASN A 28 0.51 -7.39 2.73
C ASN A 28 -0.32 -7.67 1.48
N LEU A 29 0.24 -8.46 0.57
CA LEU A 29 -0.47 -9.02 -0.57
C LEU A 29 -1.20 -10.29 -0.13
N GLY A 30 -2.39 -10.53 -0.67
CA GLY A 30 -3.15 -11.76 -0.43
C GLY A 30 -2.57 -13.00 -1.12
N HIS A 31 -1.56 -12.82 -1.98
CA HIS A 31 -0.85 -13.87 -2.70
C HIS A 31 0.61 -13.43 -2.97
N GLY A 32 1.48 -14.37 -3.34
CA GLY A 32 2.86 -14.06 -3.72
C GLY A 32 2.96 -13.25 -5.01
N ILE A 33 3.98 -12.40 -5.14
CA ILE A 33 4.22 -11.60 -6.36
C ILE A 33 4.42 -12.55 -7.56
N THR A 34 3.68 -12.30 -8.64
CA THR A 34 3.76 -13.08 -9.88
C THR A 34 5.10 -12.83 -10.60
N PRO A 35 5.73 -13.85 -11.21
CA PRO A 35 6.90 -13.64 -12.05
C PRO A 35 6.61 -12.67 -13.20
N GLY A 36 7.57 -11.80 -13.51
CA GLY A 36 7.44 -10.81 -14.59
C GLY A 36 6.92 -9.43 -14.15
N VAL A 37 6.55 -9.26 -12.88
CA VAL A 37 6.27 -7.94 -12.32
C VAL A 37 7.54 -7.09 -12.35
N ASP A 38 7.40 -5.85 -12.82
CA ASP A 38 8.45 -4.85 -12.77
C ASP A 38 8.85 -4.54 -11.30
N PRO A 39 10.12 -4.71 -10.91
CA PRO A 39 10.60 -4.33 -9.58
C PRO A 39 10.29 -2.87 -9.20
N ASP A 40 10.21 -1.96 -10.16
CA ASP A 40 9.87 -0.55 -9.89
C ASP A 40 8.42 -0.41 -9.40
N HIS A 41 7.51 -1.28 -9.84
CA HIS A 41 6.14 -1.33 -9.33
C HIS A 41 6.10 -1.83 -7.88
N VAL A 42 7.02 -2.72 -7.50
CA VAL A 42 7.18 -3.17 -6.10
C VAL A 42 7.69 -2.01 -5.24
N ALA A 43 8.67 -1.25 -5.73
CA ALA A 43 9.16 -0.06 -5.03
C ALA A 43 8.03 0.97 -4.80
N VAL A 44 7.26 1.29 -5.84
CA VAL A 44 6.10 2.18 -5.75
C VAL A 44 5.08 1.69 -4.72
N PHE A 45 4.82 0.38 -4.69
CA PHE A 45 3.91 -0.23 -3.72
C PHE A 45 4.41 -0.05 -2.28
N VAL A 46 5.68 -0.35 -2.01
CA VAL A 46 6.29 -0.23 -0.68
C VAL A 46 6.30 1.24 -0.23
N ASP A 47 6.70 2.15 -1.11
CA ASP A 47 6.75 3.59 -0.82
C ASP A 47 5.36 4.13 -0.48
N ALA A 48 4.33 3.73 -1.24
CA ALA A 48 2.95 4.12 -0.99
C ALA A 48 2.45 3.64 0.38
N VAL A 49 2.81 2.41 0.77
CA VAL A 49 2.43 1.86 2.08
C VAL A 49 3.04 2.69 3.20
N HIS A 50 4.34 3.01 3.13
CA HIS A 50 4.99 3.83 4.16
C HIS A 50 4.45 5.25 4.22
N GLU A 51 4.23 5.88 3.06
CA GLU A 51 3.73 7.26 2.97
C GLU A 51 2.33 7.39 3.60
N PHE A 52 1.37 6.59 3.15
CA PHE A 52 -0.02 6.71 3.58
C PHE A 52 -0.27 6.14 4.97
N SER A 53 0.43 5.07 5.39
CA SER A 53 0.28 4.55 6.76
C SER A 53 0.79 5.53 7.81
N ALA A 54 1.82 6.32 7.48
CA ALA A 54 2.30 7.37 8.36
C ALA A 54 1.26 8.50 8.51
N GLU A 55 0.48 8.82 7.47
CA GLU A 55 -0.63 9.77 7.54
C GLU A 55 -1.78 9.24 8.42
N SER A 56 -2.23 8.01 8.18
CA SER A 56 -3.35 7.41 8.93
C SER A 56 -3.03 7.18 10.41
N CYS A 57 -1.77 6.92 10.76
CA CYS A 57 -1.33 6.80 12.15
C CYS A 57 -1.31 8.15 12.88
N ARG A 58 -1.05 9.26 12.17
CA ARG A 58 -1.05 10.62 12.75
C ARG A 58 -2.44 11.17 13.03
N GLN A 59 -3.50 10.52 12.54
CA GLN A 59 -4.89 10.97 12.63
C GLN A 59 -5.65 10.38 13.83
N THR A 60 -4.98 9.68 14.75
CA THR A 60 -5.58 9.29 16.04
C THR A 60 -5.71 10.50 16.96
N GLU A 61 -6.87 11.16 16.94
CA GLU A 61 -7.38 11.99 18.03
C GLU A 61 -8.30 11.18 18.95
#